data_AF-A0A2N2LUU0-F1
#
_entry.id   AF-A0A2N2LUU0-F1
#
_cell.length_a   1.000
_cell.length_b   1.000
_cell.length_c   1.000
_cell.angle_alpha   90.00
_cell.angle_beta   90.00
_cell.angle_gamma   90.00
#
_symmetry.space_group_name_H-M   'P 1'
#
loop_
_entity.id
_entity.type
_entity.pdbx_description
1 polymer ?
#
loop_
_entity_poly.entity_id
_entity_poly.type
_entity_poly.pdbx_seq_one_letter_code
_entity_poly.pdbx_strand_id
1 'polypeptide(L)'
;MSELDLTFMEEEKPKKFQLKWFFPIFFKPGKSLKEISEKEYAVWIAPLCILMVSALILVLVSAPILGGVSQNVATPEGFEYYSPEQQNQFNQAVSMGASPVVTIVFPLLGKILGIWIGWFLLGSILHLSLTLNGSRSSNRSALNVVAWASMPFLIRDIVQIIAVLVTKQLITQPGLSGFMEAGTTGLPAYLTALLSFMDIYLIWQFILAGLGAMKISGLKSGKAWLATIIAFIIFLALKALPGLISAQLGTLSTGGMFF
;
A
#
# COMPACT_ATOMS: atom_id res chain seq x y z
N MET A 1 27.74 -35.20 -46.49
CA MET A 1 27.71 -34.13 -45.48
C MET A 1 26.35 -33.48 -45.58
N SER A 2 25.40 -33.86 -44.72
CA SER A 2 24.09 -33.21 -44.67
C SER A 2 24.19 -31.97 -43.79
N GLU A 3 23.65 -30.88 -44.29
CA GLU A 3 23.56 -29.61 -43.60
C GLU A 3 22.97 -29.80 -42.20
N LEU A 4 23.72 -29.37 -41.19
CA LEU A 4 23.20 -29.27 -39.83
C LEU A 4 22.07 -28.24 -39.86
N ASP A 5 20.84 -28.72 -39.66
CA ASP A 5 19.73 -27.92 -39.15
C ASP A 5 20.15 -27.34 -37.79
N LEU A 6 20.85 -26.20 -37.84
CA LEU A 6 21.00 -25.29 -36.71
C LEU A 6 19.63 -24.68 -36.46
N THR A 7 18.77 -25.44 -35.77
CA THR A 7 17.55 -24.90 -35.18
C THR A 7 18.01 -23.89 -34.14
N PHE A 8 18.07 -22.62 -34.53
CA PHE A 8 18.25 -21.52 -33.59
C PHE A 8 17.09 -21.61 -32.61
N MET A 9 17.34 -22.14 -31.41
CA MET A 9 16.42 -22.01 -30.29
C MET A 9 16.35 -20.51 -30.01
N GLU A 10 15.35 -19.87 -30.60
CA GLU A 10 15.00 -18.49 -30.31
C GLU A 10 14.71 -18.44 -28.80
N GLU A 11 15.65 -17.89 -28.01
CA GLU A 11 15.47 -17.74 -26.57
C GLU A 11 14.16 -16.98 -26.33
N GLU A 12 13.12 -17.68 -25.84
CA GLU A 12 11.85 -17.05 -25.50
C GLU A 12 12.14 -15.91 -24.52
N LYS A 13 11.93 -14.67 -24.97
CA LYS A 13 12.15 -13.48 -24.15
C LYS A 13 11.42 -13.61 -22.81
N PRO A 14 12.06 -13.28 -21.67
CA PRO A 14 11.45 -13.46 -20.36
C PRO A 14 10.18 -12.61 -20.23
N LYS A 15 9.02 -13.28 -20.13
CA LYS A 15 7.73 -12.65 -19.92
C LYS A 15 7.67 -12.07 -18.50
N LYS A 16 7.82 -10.75 -18.38
CA LYS A 16 7.82 -10.01 -17.10
C LYS A 16 6.44 -9.91 -16.45
N PHE A 17 5.37 -9.91 -17.26
CA PHE A 17 3.99 -9.88 -16.79
C PHE A 17 3.44 -11.31 -16.71
N GLN A 18 3.22 -11.80 -15.49
CA GLN A 18 2.89 -13.21 -15.23
C GLN A 18 1.64 -13.31 -14.34
N LEU A 19 0.50 -13.65 -14.91
CA LEU A 19 -0.75 -13.81 -14.14
C LEU A 19 -0.93 -15.22 -13.56
N LYS A 20 -0.11 -16.19 -13.98
CA LYS A 20 -0.28 -17.60 -13.59
C LYS A 20 -0.22 -17.85 -12.08
N TRP A 21 0.45 -16.98 -11.32
CA TRP A 21 0.56 -17.09 -9.85
C TRP A 21 -0.58 -16.40 -9.10
N PHE A 22 -1.48 -15.71 -9.80
CA PHE A 22 -2.56 -14.93 -9.18
C PHE A 22 -3.44 -15.76 -8.24
N PHE A 23 -4.06 -16.84 -8.72
CA PHE A 23 -4.84 -17.71 -7.83
C PHE A 23 -3.96 -18.62 -6.95
N PRO A 24 -2.88 -19.24 -7.48
CA PRO A 24 -2.05 -20.14 -6.69
C PRO A 24 -1.36 -19.50 -5.49
N ILE A 25 -1.13 -18.18 -5.45
CA ILE A 25 -0.51 -17.53 -4.28
C ILE A 25 -1.40 -17.62 -3.04
N PHE A 26 -2.73 -17.66 -3.20
CA PHE A 26 -3.68 -17.73 -2.08
C PHE A 26 -3.88 -19.16 -1.57
N PHE A 27 -3.91 -20.15 -2.48
CA PHE A 27 -4.26 -21.54 -2.13
C PHE A 27 -3.06 -22.48 -2.06
N LYS A 28 -1.97 -22.17 -2.78
CA LYS A 28 -0.74 -22.98 -2.86
C LYS A 28 0.51 -22.09 -2.74
N PRO A 29 0.61 -21.25 -1.69
CA PRO A 29 1.64 -20.20 -1.60
C PRO A 29 3.06 -20.75 -1.70
N GLY A 30 3.34 -21.89 -1.05
CA GLY A 30 4.68 -22.49 -1.06
C GLY A 30 5.15 -22.91 -2.46
N LYS A 31 4.25 -23.41 -3.32
CA LYS A 31 4.57 -23.75 -4.71
C LYS A 31 4.79 -22.48 -5.54
N SER A 32 3.88 -21.52 -5.43
CA SER A 32 3.94 -20.25 -6.16
C SER A 32 5.22 -19.48 -5.85
N LEU A 33 5.55 -19.35 -4.56
CA LEU A 33 6.76 -18.65 -4.11
C LEU A 33 8.04 -19.38 -4.53
N LYS A 34 8.03 -20.71 -4.62
CA LYS A 34 9.15 -21.46 -5.19
C LYS A 34 9.34 -21.10 -6.67
N GLU A 35 8.29 -21.17 -7.48
CA GLU A 35 8.38 -20.80 -8.91
C GLU A 35 8.79 -19.34 -9.13
N ILE A 36 8.35 -18.42 -8.27
CA ILE A 36 8.74 -17.00 -8.30
C ILE A 36 10.22 -16.84 -7.91
N SER A 37 10.68 -17.58 -6.90
CA SER A 37 12.07 -17.53 -6.41
C SER A 37 13.09 -17.99 -7.43
N GLU A 38 12.70 -18.89 -8.34
CA GLU A 38 13.51 -19.41 -9.43
C GLU A 38 13.64 -18.41 -10.60
N LYS A 39 12.93 -17.29 -10.58
CA LYS A 39 13.03 -16.27 -11.64
C LYS A 39 14.18 -15.32 -11.40
N GLU A 40 15.10 -15.32 -12.35
CA GLU A 40 16.24 -14.40 -12.39
C GLU A 40 15.87 -13.01 -12.94
N TYR A 41 14.65 -12.83 -13.42
CA TYR A 41 14.14 -11.56 -13.95
C TYR A 41 12.95 -11.01 -13.14
N ALA A 42 12.60 -9.75 -13.41
CA ALA A 42 11.51 -9.06 -12.74
C ALA A 42 10.15 -9.63 -13.10
N VAL A 43 9.36 -10.00 -12.08
CA VAL A 43 7.98 -10.49 -12.21
C VAL A 43 7.00 -9.80 -11.23
N TRP A 44 7.40 -8.65 -10.69
CA TRP A 44 6.59 -7.84 -9.76
C TRP A 44 5.52 -6.99 -10.45
N ILE A 45 5.59 -6.76 -11.76
CA ILE A 45 4.65 -5.85 -12.44
C ILE A 45 3.21 -6.35 -12.35
N ALA A 46 2.98 -7.65 -12.54
CA ALA A 46 1.63 -8.23 -12.46
C ALA A 46 0.93 -7.97 -11.11
N PRO A 47 1.49 -8.33 -9.94
CA PRO A 47 0.84 -8.07 -8.66
C PRO A 47 0.71 -6.57 -8.36
N LEU A 48 1.69 -5.74 -8.75
CA LEU A 48 1.59 -4.29 -8.56
C LEU A 48 0.46 -3.68 -9.41
N CYS A 49 0.31 -4.09 -10.68
CA CYS A 49 -0.79 -3.66 -11.53
C CYS A 49 -2.15 -4.05 -10.94
N ILE A 50 -2.28 -5.26 -10.40
CA ILE A 50 -3.51 -5.72 -9.77
C ILE A 50 -3.87 -4.85 -8.56
N LEU A 51 -2.89 -4.54 -7.69
CA LEU A 51 -3.09 -3.67 -6.54
C LEU A 51 -3.42 -2.22 -6.94
N MET A 52 -2.85 -1.72 -8.04
CA MET A 52 -3.19 -0.38 -8.55
C MET A 52 -4.63 -0.34 -9.09
N VAL A 53 -5.08 -1.41 -9.76
CA VAL A 53 -6.47 -1.51 -10.24
C VAL A 53 -7.45 -1.59 -9.06
N SER A 54 -7.16 -2.38 -8.02
CA SER A 54 -8.01 -2.42 -6.83
C SER A 54 -8.05 -1.09 -6.09
N ALA A 55 -6.90 -0.40 -5.98
CA ALA A 55 -6.83 0.94 -5.42
C ALA A 55 -7.68 1.96 -6.21
N LEU A 56 -7.65 1.91 -7.55
CA LEU A 56 -8.48 2.74 -8.41
C LEU A 56 -9.97 2.50 -8.12
N ILE A 57 -10.41 1.25 -8.12
CA ILE A 57 -11.82 0.91 -7.89
C ILE A 57 -12.26 1.42 -6.50
N LEU A 58 -11.45 1.20 -5.47
CA LEU A 58 -11.75 1.67 -4.12
C LEU A 58 -11.87 3.20 -4.05
N VAL A 59 -11.01 3.95 -4.74
CA VAL A 59 -11.10 5.42 -4.80
C VAL A 59 -12.37 5.85 -5.53
N LEU A 60 -12.69 5.25 -6.67
CA LEU A 60 -13.89 5.60 -7.44
C LEU A 60 -15.18 5.34 -6.65
N VAL A 61 -15.22 4.24 -5.88
CA VAL A 61 -16.34 3.91 -4.99
C VAL A 61 -16.45 4.89 -3.82
N SER A 62 -15.31 5.40 -3.33
CA SER A 62 -15.25 6.32 -2.19
C SER A 62 -15.54 7.77 -2.57
N ALA A 63 -15.24 8.17 -3.82
CA ALA A 63 -15.29 9.56 -4.26
C ALA A 63 -16.65 10.26 -4.08
N PRO A 64 -17.81 9.65 -4.39
CA PRO A 64 -19.10 10.29 -4.17
C PRO A 64 -19.38 10.57 -2.69
N ILE A 65 -18.96 9.66 -1.81
CA ILE A 65 -19.15 9.80 -0.36
C ILE A 65 -18.26 10.94 0.15
N LEU A 66 -16.99 10.97 -0.27
CA LEU A 66 -16.05 12.02 0.12
C LEU A 66 -16.51 13.40 -0.38
N GLY A 67 -16.99 13.51 -1.62
CA GLY A 67 -17.56 14.76 -2.15
C GLY A 67 -18.80 15.21 -1.38
N GLY A 68 -19.69 14.28 -1.02
CA GLY A 68 -20.85 14.56 -0.18
C GLY A 68 -20.46 15.06 1.21
N VAL A 69 -19.44 14.47 1.84
CA VAL A 69 -18.92 14.96 3.14
C VAL A 69 -18.40 16.40 3.01
N SER A 70 -17.66 16.71 1.95
CA SER A 70 -17.16 18.06 1.72
C SER A 70 -18.25 19.10 1.48
N GLN A 71 -19.39 18.72 0.90
CA GLN A 71 -20.53 19.62 0.68
C GLN A 71 -21.40 19.84 1.93
N ASN A 72 -21.39 18.90 2.88
CA ASN A 72 -22.17 18.99 4.12
C ASN A 72 -21.41 19.67 5.26
N VAL A 73 -20.38 20.47 4.95
CA VAL A 73 -19.66 21.26 5.95
C VAL A 73 -20.61 22.34 6.49
N ALA A 74 -20.82 22.33 7.81
CA ALA A 74 -21.67 23.33 8.47
C ALA A 74 -21.09 24.73 8.25
N THR A 75 -21.97 25.70 7.98
CA THR A 75 -21.58 27.11 7.95
C THR A 75 -21.06 27.52 9.33
N PRO A 76 -19.94 28.25 9.41
CA PRO A 76 -19.41 28.75 10.67
C PRO A 76 -20.43 29.57 11.45
N GLU A 77 -20.30 29.61 12.77
CA GLU A 77 -21.12 30.49 13.60
C GLU A 77 -20.87 31.96 13.22
N GLY A 78 -21.94 32.74 13.10
CA GLY A 78 -21.87 34.14 12.69
C GLY A 78 -21.50 34.36 11.21
N PHE A 79 -21.61 33.34 10.34
CA PHE A 79 -21.31 33.44 8.91
C PHE A 79 -22.04 34.60 8.20
N GLU A 80 -23.24 34.96 8.68
CA GLU A 80 -24.02 36.10 8.18
C GLU A 80 -23.32 37.46 8.38
N TYR A 81 -22.40 37.56 9.35
CA TYR A 81 -21.62 38.76 9.63
C TYR A 81 -20.25 38.77 8.92
N TYR A 82 -19.91 37.72 8.18
CA TYR A 82 -18.66 37.65 7.42
C TYR A 82 -18.71 38.63 6.25
N SER A 83 -17.55 39.16 5.84
CA SER A 83 -17.49 39.98 4.62
C SER A 83 -17.87 39.12 3.39
N PRO A 84 -18.36 39.73 2.30
CA PRO A 84 -18.65 39.01 1.06
C PRO A 84 -17.45 38.20 0.54
N GLU A 85 -16.23 38.72 0.71
CA GLU A 85 -14.99 38.03 0.34
C GLU A 85 -14.77 36.77 1.19
N GLN A 86 -14.97 36.86 2.51
CA GLN A 86 -14.82 35.72 3.42
C GLN A 86 -15.87 34.63 3.15
N GLN A 87 -17.12 35.02 2.89
CA GLN A 87 -18.17 34.08 2.50
C GLN A 87 -17.84 33.37 1.18
N ASN A 88 -17.33 34.11 0.20
CA ASN A 88 -16.91 33.55 -1.08
C ASN A 88 -15.72 32.59 -0.93
N GLN A 89 -14.73 32.90 -0.09
CA GLN A 89 -13.60 32.01 0.17
C GLN A 89 -14.06 30.70 0.83
N PHE A 90 -14.97 30.76 1.81
CA PHE A 90 -15.53 29.57 2.43
C PHE A 90 -16.27 28.69 1.42
N ASN A 91 -17.16 29.29 0.62
CA ASN A 91 -17.91 28.57 -0.42
C ASN A 91 -16.97 27.97 -1.47
N GLN A 92 -15.90 28.69 -1.85
CA GLN A 92 -14.88 28.18 -2.76
C GLN A 92 -14.15 26.98 -2.13
N ALA A 93 -13.75 27.05 -0.86
CA ALA A 93 -13.09 25.95 -0.17
C ALA A 93 -13.98 24.69 -0.08
N VAL A 94 -15.27 24.86 0.24
CA VAL A 94 -16.27 23.77 0.23
C VAL A 94 -16.38 23.14 -1.18
N SER A 95 -16.49 23.98 -2.22
CA SER A 95 -16.57 23.52 -3.61
C SER A 95 -15.30 22.78 -4.06
N MET A 96 -14.13 23.25 -3.64
CA MET A 96 -12.83 22.64 -3.93
C MET A 96 -12.69 21.29 -3.24
N GLY A 97 -13.17 21.15 -1.99
CA GLY A 97 -13.18 19.89 -1.26
C GLY A 97 -13.96 18.79 -1.99
N ALA A 98 -15.05 19.16 -2.65
CA ALA A 98 -15.86 18.25 -3.46
C ALA A 98 -15.31 18.00 -4.88
N SER A 99 -14.23 18.66 -5.29
CA SER A 99 -13.69 18.55 -6.64
C SER A 99 -13.11 17.15 -6.94
N PRO A 100 -13.09 16.70 -8.21
CA PRO A 100 -12.45 15.44 -8.60
C PRO A 100 -10.95 15.36 -8.26
N VAL A 101 -10.26 16.51 -8.19
CA VAL A 101 -8.85 16.54 -7.81
C VAL A 101 -8.67 16.07 -6.36
N VAL A 102 -9.50 16.58 -5.45
CA VAL A 102 -9.47 16.21 -4.02
C VAL A 102 -10.07 14.83 -3.79
N THR A 103 -11.14 14.47 -4.49
CA THR A 103 -11.89 13.24 -4.23
C THR A 103 -11.35 12.01 -4.97
N ILE A 104 -10.63 12.21 -6.08
CA ILE A 104 -10.12 11.12 -6.94
C ILE A 104 -8.60 11.21 -7.12
N VAL A 105 -8.09 12.33 -7.65
CA VAL A 105 -6.69 12.42 -8.11
C VAL A 105 -5.70 12.28 -6.95
N PHE A 106 -5.85 13.09 -5.89
CA PHE A 106 -4.93 13.01 -4.74
C PHE A 106 -5.02 11.68 -3.98
N PRO A 107 -6.21 11.14 -3.65
CA PRO A 107 -6.31 9.82 -3.01
C PRO A 107 -5.71 8.70 -3.87
N LEU A 108 -5.96 8.71 -5.18
CA LEU A 108 -5.40 7.72 -6.11
C LEU A 108 -3.89 7.82 -6.18
N LEU A 109 -3.36 9.04 -6.33
CA LEU A 109 -1.92 9.29 -6.34
C LEU A 109 -1.27 8.78 -5.04
N GLY A 110 -1.87 9.11 -3.88
CA GLY A 110 -1.40 8.63 -2.58
C GLY A 110 -1.37 7.11 -2.48
N LYS A 111 -2.42 6.41 -2.96
CA LYS A 111 -2.45 4.94 -2.97
C LYS A 111 -1.42 4.33 -3.91
N ILE A 112 -1.30 4.85 -5.14
CA ILE A 112 -0.32 4.35 -6.13
C ILE A 112 1.10 4.56 -5.62
N LEU A 113 1.43 5.76 -5.13
CA LEU A 113 2.74 6.03 -4.53
C LEU A 113 2.99 5.12 -3.32
N GLY A 114 1.99 4.93 -2.46
CA GLY A 114 2.08 4.02 -1.32
C GLY A 114 2.36 2.57 -1.71
N ILE A 115 1.79 2.07 -2.82
CA ILE A 115 2.07 0.74 -3.36
C ILE A 115 3.54 0.65 -3.82
N TRP A 116 4.00 1.58 -4.65
CA TRP A 116 5.36 1.56 -5.20
C TRP A 116 6.43 1.75 -4.13
N ILE A 117 6.28 2.78 -3.30
CA ILE A 117 7.21 3.07 -2.19
C ILE A 117 7.19 1.92 -1.20
N GLY A 118 6.00 1.43 -0.82
CA GLY A 118 5.86 0.34 0.15
C GLY A 118 6.51 -0.96 -0.31
N TRP A 119 6.26 -1.36 -1.56
CA TRP A 119 6.88 -2.53 -2.17
C TRP A 119 8.40 -2.40 -2.26
N PHE A 120 8.89 -1.28 -2.79
CA PHE A 120 10.32 -1.06 -2.97
C PHE A 120 11.06 -1.01 -1.62
N LEU A 121 10.49 -0.30 -0.65
CA LEU A 121 11.05 -0.15 0.70
C LEU A 121 11.11 -1.51 1.41
N LEU A 122 10.00 -2.24 1.49
CA LEU A 122 9.97 -3.55 2.15
C LEU A 122 10.88 -4.57 1.44
N GLY A 123 10.89 -4.59 0.10
CA GLY A 123 11.78 -5.45 -0.68
C GLY A 123 13.26 -5.16 -0.43
N SER A 124 13.63 -3.89 -0.38
CA SER A 124 15.02 -3.47 -0.12
C SER A 124 15.45 -3.77 1.32
N ILE A 125 14.60 -3.50 2.31
CA ILE A 125 14.87 -3.83 3.72
C ILE A 125 14.98 -5.35 3.89
N LEU A 126 14.09 -6.13 3.27
CA LEU A 126 14.14 -7.58 3.31
C LEU A 126 15.44 -8.10 2.69
N HIS A 127 15.84 -7.57 1.53
CA HIS A 127 17.09 -7.93 0.88
C HIS A 127 18.31 -7.64 1.78
N LEU A 128 18.37 -6.44 2.35
CA LEU A 128 19.44 -6.06 3.27
C LEU A 128 19.47 -6.96 4.50
N SER A 129 18.31 -7.19 5.14
CA SER A 129 18.17 -8.05 6.31
C SER A 129 18.62 -9.49 6.02
N LEU A 130 18.27 -10.03 4.85
CA LEU A 130 18.74 -11.35 4.42
C LEU A 130 20.25 -11.36 4.18
N THR A 131 20.80 -10.33 3.54
CA THR A 131 22.24 -10.22 3.25
C THR A 131 23.05 -10.14 4.54
N LEU A 132 22.60 -9.35 5.53
CA LEU A 132 23.22 -9.28 6.85
C LEU A 132 23.17 -10.62 7.61
N ASN A 133 22.17 -11.46 7.32
CA ASN A 133 22.07 -12.82 7.86
C ASN A 133 22.86 -13.87 7.05
N GLY A 134 23.62 -13.44 6.03
CA GLY A 134 24.51 -14.28 5.23
C GLY A 134 23.90 -14.81 3.92
N SER A 135 22.74 -14.33 3.50
CA SER A 135 22.14 -14.66 2.21
C SER A 135 22.97 -14.09 1.05
N ARG A 136 22.99 -14.81 -0.08
CA ARG A 136 23.52 -14.32 -1.37
C ARG A 136 22.42 -14.04 -2.40
N SER A 137 21.16 -13.99 -1.95
CA SER A 137 20.00 -13.69 -2.78
C SER A 137 20.13 -12.30 -3.43
N SER A 138 19.68 -12.17 -4.68
CA SER A 138 19.62 -10.87 -5.35
C SER A 138 18.52 -9.97 -4.76
N ASN A 139 18.69 -8.64 -4.84
CA ASN A 139 17.64 -7.68 -4.48
C ASN A 139 16.37 -7.89 -5.32
N ARG A 140 16.55 -8.28 -6.59
CA ARG A 140 15.46 -8.59 -7.52
C ARG A 140 14.57 -9.72 -7.01
N SER A 141 15.17 -10.78 -6.47
CA SER A 141 14.42 -11.92 -5.90
C SER A 141 13.60 -11.49 -4.68
N ALA A 142 14.16 -10.63 -3.82
CA ALA A 142 13.43 -10.07 -2.68
C ALA A 142 12.25 -9.18 -3.12
N LEU A 143 12.47 -8.31 -4.11
CA LEU A 143 11.43 -7.47 -4.71
C LEU A 143 10.32 -8.31 -5.37
N ASN A 144 10.66 -9.38 -6.08
CA ASN A 144 9.68 -10.33 -6.64
C ASN A 144 8.83 -10.97 -5.54
N VAL A 145 9.48 -11.48 -4.48
CA VAL A 145 8.79 -12.09 -3.33
C VAL A 145 7.85 -11.10 -2.66
N VAL A 146 8.33 -9.88 -2.36
CA VAL A 146 7.50 -8.88 -1.66
C VAL A 146 6.31 -8.43 -2.51
N ALA A 147 6.48 -8.28 -3.83
CA ALA A 147 5.37 -7.92 -4.71
C ALA A 147 4.24 -8.96 -4.66
N TRP A 148 4.59 -10.24 -4.81
CA TRP A 148 3.63 -11.34 -4.77
C TRP A 148 3.10 -11.64 -3.37
N ALA A 149 3.91 -11.45 -2.33
CA ALA A 149 3.47 -11.56 -0.95
C ALA A 149 2.43 -10.48 -0.59
N SER A 150 2.37 -9.37 -1.34
CA SER A 150 1.41 -8.27 -1.11
C SER A 150 0.00 -8.55 -1.63
N MET A 151 -0.22 -9.68 -2.32
CA MET A 151 -1.51 -10.08 -2.87
C MET A 151 -2.68 -10.16 -1.86
N PRO A 152 -2.49 -10.46 -0.56
CA PRO A 152 -3.56 -10.34 0.44
C PRO A 152 -4.21 -8.95 0.51
N PHE A 153 -3.49 -7.88 0.14
CA PHE A 153 -4.05 -6.53 0.11
C PHE A 153 -5.10 -6.32 -0.98
N LEU A 154 -5.09 -7.13 -2.04
CA LEU A 154 -6.22 -7.16 -2.98
C LEU A 154 -7.51 -7.59 -2.26
N ILE A 155 -7.42 -8.62 -1.41
CA ILE A 155 -8.59 -9.11 -0.67
C ILE A 155 -9.05 -8.05 0.33
N ARG A 156 -8.11 -7.35 0.99
CA ARG A 156 -8.41 -6.17 1.81
C ARG A 156 -9.21 -5.14 1.01
N ASP A 157 -8.72 -4.73 -0.15
CA ASP A 157 -9.37 -3.71 -0.98
C ASP A 157 -10.77 -4.17 -1.40
N ILE A 158 -10.96 -5.44 -1.78
CA ILE A 158 -12.27 -6.01 -2.11
C ILE A 158 -13.23 -5.90 -0.92
N VAL A 159 -12.77 -6.28 0.29
CA VAL A 159 -13.59 -6.18 1.51
C VAL A 159 -13.93 -4.72 1.82
N GLN A 160 -12.98 -3.80 1.67
CA GLN A 160 -13.22 -2.36 1.88
C GLN A 160 -14.19 -1.80 0.83
N ILE A 161 -14.06 -2.17 -0.45
CA ILE A 161 -14.98 -1.79 -1.52
C ILE A 161 -16.40 -2.23 -1.17
N ILE A 162 -16.58 -3.49 -0.78
CA ILE A 162 -17.89 -4.04 -0.40
C ILE A 162 -18.43 -3.27 0.81
N ALA A 163 -17.62 -3.07 1.85
CA ALA A 163 -18.03 -2.35 3.05
C ALA A 163 -18.51 -0.92 2.71
N VAL A 164 -17.73 -0.15 1.95
CA VAL A 164 -18.09 1.22 1.54
C VAL A 164 -19.36 1.23 0.68
N LEU A 165 -19.53 0.27 -0.24
CA LEU A 165 -20.73 0.17 -1.07
C LEU A 165 -22.00 -0.16 -0.26
N VAL A 166 -21.88 -0.99 0.77
CA VAL A 166 -23.00 -1.42 1.61
C VAL A 166 -23.35 -0.35 2.64
N THR A 167 -22.36 0.18 3.37
CA THR A 167 -22.59 1.15 4.45
C THR A 167 -22.79 2.57 3.96
N LYS A 168 -22.34 2.88 2.73
CA LYS A 168 -22.24 4.25 2.18
C LYS A 168 -21.41 5.18 3.07
N GLN A 169 -20.49 4.63 3.84
CA GLN A 169 -19.59 5.35 4.74
C GLN A 169 -18.13 5.04 4.41
N LEU A 170 -17.27 6.05 4.56
CA LEU A 170 -15.83 5.87 4.42
C LEU A 170 -15.25 5.13 5.64
N ILE A 171 -14.23 4.32 5.40
CA ILE A 171 -13.45 3.70 6.46
C ILE A 171 -12.38 4.70 6.91
N THR A 172 -12.61 5.37 8.03
CA THR A 172 -11.74 6.43 8.54
C THR A 172 -10.61 5.92 9.44
N GLN A 173 -10.80 4.79 10.12
CA GLN A 173 -9.82 4.17 11.01
C GLN A 173 -9.65 2.67 10.68
N PRO A 174 -8.87 2.32 9.65
CA PRO A 174 -8.67 0.92 9.25
C PRO A 174 -7.75 0.15 10.20
N GLY A 175 -7.82 -1.18 10.18
CA GLY A 175 -6.93 -2.02 10.97
C GLY A 175 -7.14 -1.85 12.47
N LEU A 176 -6.05 -1.83 13.24
CA LEU A 176 -6.10 -1.65 14.69
C LEU A 176 -6.20 -0.17 15.11
N SER A 177 -6.16 0.79 14.19
CA SER A 177 -6.29 2.21 14.57
C SER A 177 -7.70 2.57 15.04
N GLY A 178 -8.70 1.73 14.78
CA GLY A 178 -10.06 1.89 15.31
C GLY A 178 -10.16 1.78 16.84
N PHE A 179 -9.10 1.34 17.53
CA PHE A 179 -9.02 1.33 18.99
C PHE A 179 -8.39 2.61 19.57
N MET A 180 -7.94 3.54 18.72
CA MET A 180 -7.30 4.77 19.13
C MET A 180 -8.32 5.92 19.18
N GLU A 181 -8.07 6.87 20.09
CA GLU A 181 -8.82 8.11 20.14
C GLU A 181 -8.56 8.97 18.89
N ALA A 182 -9.59 9.65 18.40
CA ALA A 182 -9.48 10.55 17.26
C ALA A 182 -8.76 11.86 17.65
N GLY A 183 -8.14 12.54 16.68
CA GLY A 183 -7.60 13.89 16.88
C GLY A 183 -6.30 13.97 17.70
N THR A 184 -5.64 12.85 17.95
CA THR A 184 -4.37 12.85 18.69
C THR A 184 -3.21 13.46 17.88
N THR A 185 -2.24 14.06 18.58
CA THR A 185 -1.02 14.66 17.99
C THR A 185 0.23 13.98 18.54
N GLY A 186 1.40 14.26 17.95
CA GLY A 186 2.68 13.72 18.43
C GLY A 186 2.80 12.20 18.37
N LEU A 187 3.35 11.57 19.42
CA LEU A 187 3.57 10.12 19.47
C LEU A 187 2.27 9.30 19.33
N PRO A 188 1.15 9.65 19.98
CA PRO A 188 -0.15 9.01 19.72
C PRO A 188 -0.62 9.02 18.26
N ALA A 189 -0.36 10.12 17.52
CA ALA A 189 -0.69 10.19 16.09
C ALA A 189 0.14 9.20 15.26
N TYR A 190 1.43 9.09 15.58
CA TYR A 190 2.30 8.09 14.98
C TYR A 190 1.83 6.66 15.28
N LEU A 191 1.45 6.37 16.53
CA LEU A 191 0.92 5.07 16.92
C LEU A 191 -0.39 4.75 16.18
N THR A 192 -1.28 5.73 16.04
CA THR A 192 -2.51 5.59 15.25
C THR A 192 -2.20 5.27 13.79
N ALA A 193 -1.23 5.97 13.18
CA ALA A 193 -0.78 5.69 11.82
C ALA A 193 -0.16 4.28 11.70
N LEU A 194 0.66 3.85 12.67
CA LEU A 194 1.26 2.52 12.70
C LEU A 194 0.18 1.42 12.80
N LEU A 195 -0.75 1.57 13.73
CA LEU A 195 -1.86 0.63 13.96
C LEU A 195 -2.81 0.55 12.76
N SER A 196 -2.90 1.62 11.95
CA SER A 196 -3.73 1.62 10.74
C SER A 196 -3.28 0.60 9.68
N PHE A 197 -2.00 0.20 9.73
CA PHE A 197 -1.45 -0.84 8.85
C PHE A 197 -1.58 -2.24 9.43
N MET A 198 -1.87 -2.37 10.73
CA MET A 198 -1.96 -3.65 11.41
C MET A 198 -3.34 -4.24 11.21
N ASP A 199 -3.41 -5.34 10.46
CA ASP A 199 -4.61 -6.14 10.28
C ASP A 199 -4.24 -7.57 9.87
N ILE A 200 -5.25 -8.41 9.64
CA ILE A 200 -5.07 -9.81 9.23
C ILE A 200 -4.36 -9.95 7.88
N TYR A 201 -4.48 -8.98 6.97
CA TYR A 201 -3.86 -9.02 5.65
C TYR A 201 -2.37 -8.70 5.72
N LEU A 202 -1.94 -7.85 6.66
CA LEU A 202 -0.52 -7.63 6.95
C LEU A 202 0.12 -8.91 7.50
N ILE A 203 -0.56 -9.59 8.43
CA ILE A 203 -0.09 -10.88 8.96
C ILE A 203 0.04 -11.90 7.82
N TRP A 204 -0.93 -11.93 6.90
CA TRP A 204 -0.87 -12.79 5.73
C TRP A 204 0.32 -12.43 4.81
N GLN A 205 0.54 -11.13 4.51
CA GLN A 205 1.70 -10.68 3.73
C GLN A 205 3.02 -11.09 4.42
N PHE A 206 3.13 -10.90 5.73
CA PHE A 206 4.28 -11.31 6.53
C PHE A 206 4.56 -12.81 6.38
N ILE A 207 3.52 -13.64 6.47
CA ILE A 207 3.66 -15.09 6.30
C ILE A 207 4.18 -15.44 4.89
N LEU A 208 3.58 -14.85 3.85
CA LEU A 208 4.01 -15.09 2.47
C LEU A 208 5.44 -14.60 2.20
N ALA A 209 5.81 -13.44 2.75
CA ALA A 209 7.16 -12.91 2.63
C ALA A 209 8.18 -13.81 3.33
N GLY A 210 7.87 -14.33 4.52
CA GLY A 210 8.75 -15.27 5.24
C GLY A 210 8.91 -16.60 4.51
N LEU A 211 7.83 -17.14 3.95
CA LEU A 211 7.88 -18.32 3.07
C LEU A 211 8.76 -18.07 1.85
N GLY A 212 8.62 -16.92 1.19
CA GLY A 212 9.43 -16.56 0.02
C GLY A 212 10.89 -16.31 0.39
N ALA A 213 11.17 -15.65 1.51
CA ALA A 213 12.50 -15.42 2.05
C ALA A 213 13.25 -16.74 2.28
N MET A 214 12.59 -17.77 2.79
CA MET A 214 13.17 -19.11 2.91
C MET A 214 13.56 -19.72 1.56
N LYS A 215 12.83 -19.43 0.48
CA LYS A 215 13.13 -19.97 -0.86
C LYS A 215 14.28 -19.25 -1.54
N ILE A 216 14.40 -17.93 -1.38
CA ILE A 216 15.42 -17.14 -2.07
C ILE A 216 16.76 -17.08 -1.33
N SER A 217 16.76 -17.26 0.00
CA SER A 217 17.93 -16.88 0.83
C SER A 217 19.03 -17.92 0.96
N GLY A 218 18.71 -19.20 0.76
CA GLY A 218 19.63 -20.32 1.07
C GLY A 218 19.95 -20.47 2.56
N LEU A 219 19.24 -19.75 3.44
CA LEU A 219 19.44 -19.80 4.89
C LEU A 219 18.58 -20.89 5.53
N LYS A 220 18.96 -21.33 6.74
CA LYS A 220 18.07 -22.11 7.61
C LYS A 220 16.80 -21.29 7.90
N SER A 221 15.65 -21.96 7.99
CA SER A 221 14.34 -21.33 8.16
C SER A 221 14.29 -20.29 9.29
N GLY A 222 14.89 -20.57 10.45
CA GLY A 222 14.91 -19.63 11.57
C GLY A 222 15.59 -18.30 11.24
N LYS A 223 16.71 -18.30 10.49
CA LYS A 223 17.39 -17.07 10.07
C LYS A 223 16.59 -16.29 9.03
N ALA A 224 15.94 -16.98 8.10
CA ALA A 224 15.09 -16.34 7.10
C ALA A 224 13.86 -15.66 7.76
N TRP A 225 13.24 -16.31 8.74
CA TRP A 225 12.15 -15.71 9.52
C TRP A 225 12.62 -14.54 10.38
N LEU A 226 13.75 -14.67 11.07
CA LEU A 226 14.35 -13.57 11.82
C LEU A 226 14.59 -12.34 10.93
N ALA A 227 15.19 -12.56 9.75
CA ALA A 227 15.41 -11.49 8.78
C ALA A 227 14.11 -10.84 8.31
N THR A 228 13.06 -11.64 8.08
CA THR A 228 11.73 -11.16 7.70
C THR A 228 11.09 -10.34 8.81
N ILE A 229 11.17 -10.78 10.07
CA ILE A 229 10.65 -10.05 11.24
C ILE A 229 11.33 -8.69 11.36
N ILE A 230 12.67 -8.66 11.32
CA ILE A 230 13.46 -7.42 11.35
C ILE A 230 13.01 -6.48 10.22
N ALA A 231 12.84 -7.02 9.01
CA ALA A 231 12.43 -6.22 7.87
C ALA A 231 11.03 -5.61 8.04
N PHE A 232 10.06 -6.37 8.55
CA PHE A 232 8.71 -5.87 8.80
C PHE A 232 8.66 -4.83 9.92
N ILE A 233 9.44 -5.01 11.00
CA ILE A 233 9.51 -4.03 12.10
C ILE A 233 10.03 -2.69 11.57
N ILE A 234 11.16 -2.70 10.87
CA ILE A 234 11.76 -1.49 10.30
C ILE A 234 10.80 -0.87 9.26
N PHE A 235 10.23 -1.69 8.39
CA PHE A 235 9.29 -1.24 7.37
C PHE A 235 8.07 -0.54 7.98
N LEU A 236 7.42 -1.14 8.97
CA LEU A 236 6.24 -0.55 9.61
C LEU A 236 6.59 0.75 10.34
N ALA A 237 7.75 0.79 11.01
CA ALA A 237 8.22 1.98 11.69
C ALA A 237 8.41 3.16 10.71
N LEU A 238 9.00 2.90 9.54
CA LEU A 238 9.21 3.90 8.49
C LEU A 238 7.91 4.28 7.77
N LYS A 239 7.05 3.29 7.49
CA LYS A 239 5.78 3.48 6.77
C LYS A 239 4.80 4.37 7.53
N ALA A 240 4.89 4.44 8.85
CA ALA A 240 4.06 5.31 9.69
C ALA A 240 4.51 6.77 9.74
N LEU A 241 5.72 7.10 9.28
CA LEU A 241 6.26 8.47 9.33
C LEU A 241 5.42 9.50 8.57
N PRO A 242 4.91 9.23 7.35
CA PRO A 242 4.06 10.20 6.65
C PRO A 242 2.81 10.58 7.45
N GLY A 243 2.21 9.63 8.19
CA GLY A 243 1.04 9.90 9.03
C GLY A 243 1.35 10.87 10.17
N LEU A 244 2.52 10.74 10.80
CA LEU A 244 2.99 11.68 11.80
C LEU A 244 3.22 13.09 11.22
N ILE A 245 3.83 13.18 10.03
CA ILE A 245 4.06 14.45 9.34
C ILE A 245 2.72 15.10 8.99
N SER A 246 1.77 14.36 8.45
CA SER A 246 0.43 14.88 8.14
C SER A 246 -0.30 15.39 9.39
N ALA A 247 -0.21 14.68 10.52
CA ALA A 247 -0.81 15.11 11.77
C ALA A 247 -0.19 16.43 12.28
N GLN A 248 1.13 16.59 12.18
CA GLN A 248 1.82 17.83 12.55
C GLN A 248 1.46 19.00 11.62
N LEU A 249 1.43 18.77 10.30
CA LEU A 249 1.05 19.80 9.34
C LEU A 249 -0.41 20.26 9.50
N GLY A 250 -1.32 19.35 9.86
CA GLY A 250 -2.73 19.70 10.14
C GLY A 250 -2.89 20.64 11.33
N THR A 251 -2.01 20.55 12.34
CA THR A 251 -2.02 21.52 13.46
C THR A 251 -1.58 22.93 13.02
N LEU A 252 -0.69 23.01 12.02
CA LEU A 252 -0.19 24.29 11.50
C LEU A 252 -1.20 24.97 10.56
N SER A 253 -1.95 24.21 9.75
CA SER A 253 -2.97 24.80 8.85
C SER A 253 -4.17 25.36 9.60
N THR A 254 -4.48 24.82 10.78
CA THR A 254 -5.59 25.29 11.62
C THR A 254 -5.24 26.61 12.35
N GLY A 255 -3.96 26.91 12.56
CA GLY A 255 -3.50 28.14 13.22
C GLY A 255 -3.21 29.34 12.29
N GLY A 256 -3.29 29.16 10.96
CA GLY A 256 -2.77 30.15 9.99
C GLY A 256 -3.78 30.73 8.99
N MET A 257 -5.05 30.32 8.99
CA MET A 257 -6.07 30.80 8.03
C MET A 257 -7.11 31.74 8.64
N PHE A 258 -6.95 32.17 9.89
CA PHE A 258 -7.88 33.07 10.57
C PHE A 258 -7.13 34.26 11.19
N PHE A 259 -6.47 35.07 10.36
CA PHE A 259 -6.13 36.47 10.65
C PHE A 259 -6.23 37.29 9.38
#